data_AF-A0A7J8LIB9-F1
#
_entry.id   AF-A0A7J8LIB9-F1
#
_cell.length_a   1.000
_cell.length_b   1.000
_cell.length_c   1.000
_cell.angle_alpha   90.00
_cell.angle_beta   90.00
_cell.angle_gamma   90.00
#
_symmetry.space_group_name_H-M   'P 1'
#
loop_
_entity.id
_entity.type
_entity.pdbx_description
1 polymer ?
#
loop_
_entity_poly.entity_id
_entity_poly.type
_entity_poly.pdbx_seq_one_letter_code
_entity_poly.pdbx_strand_id
1 'polypeptide(L)'
;MLSNLKIRRLGNDVVCPIYSEEEETMEHLFRDCEFPRKIQTIIEINMKPKEDFWRPSKAEQMKVNFNAIFFQQELKATTGIIIRNYEGLVMGSCTYPLGRTGDPTTMEAKACLQAIIFGEEMRFQDLVVEGDALTIF
;
A
#
# COMPACT_ATOMS: atom_id res chain seq x y z
N MET A 1 6.68 7.01 0.93
CA MET A 1 5.95 6.95 -0.37
C MET A 1 6.60 7.94 -1.35
N LEU A 2 6.85 9.19 -0.94
CA LEU A 2 7.59 10.18 -1.71
C LEU A 2 9.09 9.88 -1.87
N SER A 3 9.74 9.29 -0.87
CA SER A 3 11.11 8.76 -0.94
C SER A 3 11.30 7.71 -2.05
N ASN A 4 10.38 6.75 -2.15
CA ASN A 4 10.33 5.79 -3.27
C ASN A 4 10.02 6.48 -4.61
N LEU A 5 9.19 7.52 -4.62
CA LEU A 5 8.92 8.32 -5.82
C LEU A 5 10.17 9.10 -6.27
N LYS A 6 10.99 9.64 -5.36
CA LYS A 6 12.26 10.30 -5.69
C LYS A 6 13.31 9.33 -6.21
N ILE A 7 13.48 8.16 -5.58
CA ILE A 7 14.36 7.08 -6.08
C ILE A 7 14.00 6.71 -7.53
N ARG A 8 12.71 6.72 -7.84
CA ARG A 8 12.19 6.38 -9.18
C ARG A 8 11.96 7.59 -10.10
N ARG A 9 12.39 8.79 -9.69
CA ARG A 9 12.23 10.07 -10.43
C ARG A 9 10.78 10.44 -10.80
N LEU A 10 9.83 9.96 -10.02
CA LEU A 10 8.39 10.22 -10.15
C LEU A 10 7.91 11.38 -9.27
N GLY A 11 8.76 11.90 -8.37
CA GLY A 11 8.52 13.08 -7.55
C GLY A 11 9.84 13.74 -7.15
N ASN A 12 9.84 15.07 -7.01
CA ASN A 12 11.03 15.84 -6.64
C ASN A 12 11.08 16.19 -5.15
N ASP A 13 9.93 16.14 -4.49
CA ASP A 13 9.79 16.44 -3.08
C ASP A 13 9.72 15.13 -2.29
N VAL A 14 10.50 15.06 -1.23
CA VAL A 14 10.49 13.93 -0.29
C VAL A 14 9.98 14.33 1.06
N VAL A 15 9.60 15.59 1.26
CA VAL A 15 9.12 16.07 2.54
C VAL A 15 7.66 15.66 2.71
N CYS A 16 7.25 15.36 3.94
CA CYS A 16 5.87 15.05 4.28
C CYS A 16 4.91 16.11 3.72
N PRO A 17 3.94 15.75 2.85
CA PRO A 17 3.11 16.73 2.14
C PRO A 17 2.09 17.44 3.04
N ILE A 18 1.99 17.01 4.30
CA ILE A 18 1.03 17.52 5.27
C ILE A 18 1.68 18.54 6.20
N TYR A 19 2.89 18.24 6.67
CA TYR A 19 3.57 19.07 7.67
C TYR A 19 4.83 19.75 7.13
N SER A 20 5.40 19.27 6.02
CA SER A 20 6.55 19.88 5.34
C SER A 20 7.81 20.07 6.22
N GLU A 21 7.93 19.31 7.31
CA GLU A 21 8.99 19.48 8.31
C GLU A 21 10.05 18.36 8.28
N GLU A 22 9.67 17.14 7.88
CA GLU A 22 10.55 15.97 7.85
C GLU A 22 10.48 15.24 6.50
N GLU A 23 11.55 14.53 6.15
CA GLU A 23 11.53 13.60 5.02
C GLU A 23 10.50 12.50 5.27
N GLU A 24 9.60 12.29 4.30
CA GLU A 24 8.59 11.26 4.30
C GLU A 24 9.26 9.88 4.14
N THR A 25 9.60 9.29 5.28
CA THR A 25 10.00 7.90 5.41
C THR A 25 8.78 7.00 5.63
N MET A 26 8.99 5.69 5.57
CA MET A 26 7.96 4.69 5.87
C MET A 26 7.53 4.79 7.34
N GLU A 27 8.49 4.99 8.23
CA GLU A 27 8.30 5.18 9.66
C GLU A 27 7.50 6.45 9.91
N HIS A 28 7.91 7.58 9.31
CA HIS A 28 7.16 8.83 9.43
C HIS A 28 5.73 8.64 8.94
N LEU A 29 5.50 8.20 7.70
CA LEU A 29 4.15 8.14 7.15
C LEU A 29 3.20 7.21 7.94
N PHE A 30 3.65 6.03 8.35
CA PHE A 30 2.75 5.02 8.92
C PHE A 30 2.73 4.97 10.44
N ARG A 31 3.75 5.50 11.12
CA ARG A 31 3.88 5.42 12.58
C ARG A 31 3.90 6.79 13.22
N ASP A 32 4.74 7.68 12.72
CA ASP A 32 5.09 8.91 13.46
C ASP A 32 4.30 10.14 12.99
N CYS A 33 3.74 10.10 11.78
CA CYS A 33 2.95 11.19 11.21
C CYS A 33 1.62 11.31 11.94
N GLU A 34 1.35 12.51 12.46
CA GLU A 34 0.13 12.76 13.22
C GLU A 34 -1.15 12.56 12.40
N PHE A 35 -1.11 12.84 11.09
CA PHE A 35 -2.30 12.82 10.26
C PHE A 35 -2.87 11.40 10.09
N PRO A 36 -2.09 10.39 9.64
CA PRO A 36 -2.56 9.00 9.58
C PRO A 36 -2.97 8.46 10.95
N ARG A 37 -2.27 8.82 12.04
CA ARG A 37 -2.68 8.48 13.41
C ARG A 37 -4.05 9.03 13.78
N LYS A 38 -4.29 10.33 13.52
CA LYS A 38 -5.58 10.98 13.81
C LYS A 38 -6.71 10.35 12.98
N ILE A 39 -6.48 10.11 11.69
CA ILE A 39 -7.43 9.41 10.81
C ILE A 39 -7.74 8.02 11.35
N GLN A 40 -6.72 7.25 11.71
CA GLN A 40 -6.89 5.90 12.26
C GLN A 40 -7.75 5.91 13.53
N THR A 41 -7.48 6.81 14.48
CA THR A 41 -8.30 6.96 15.70
C THR A 41 -9.77 7.31 15.38
N ILE A 42 -10.02 8.20 14.40
CA ILE A 42 -11.39 8.56 13.99
C ILE A 42 -12.12 7.37 13.37
N ILE A 43 -11.43 6.59 12.53
CA ILE A 43 -11.97 5.38 11.90
C ILE A 43 -12.32 4.34 12.97
N GLU A 44 -11.41 4.09 13.91
CA GLU A 44 -11.59 3.13 15.01
C GLU A 44 -12.76 3.50 15.94
N ILE A 45 -12.98 4.79 16.21
CA ILE A 45 -14.10 5.26 17.05
C ILE A 45 -15.46 5.10 16.34
N ASN A 46 -15.51 5.33 15.02
CA ASN A 46 -16.78 5.39 14.28
C ASN A 46 -17.18 4.07 13.62
N MET A 47 -16.26 3.11 13.48
CA MET A 47 -16.57 1.78 12.97
C MET A 47 -16.83 0.81 14.13
N LYS A 48 -18.06 0.29 14.24
CA LYS A 48 -18.31 -0.89 15.08
C LYS A 48 -17.43 -2.04 14.58
N PRO A 49 -16.85 -2.87 15.47
CA PRO A 49 -15.97 -3.92 15.02
C PRO A 49 -16.74 -4.91 14.14
N LYS A 50 -16.46 -4.98 12.83
CA LYS A 50 -16.78 -6.15 12.01
C LYS A 50 -15.71 -7.21 12.27
N GLU A 51 -16.04 -8.48 12.17
CA GLU A 51 -15.09 -9.59 12.39
C GLU A 51 -13.92 -9.64 11.37
N ASP A 52 -13.96 -8.77 10.35
CA ASP A 52 -12.99 -8.64 9.26
C ASP A 52 -11.92 -7.54 9.51
N PHE A 53 -11.41 -7.41 10.74
CA PHE A 53 -10.19 -6.61 10.91
C PHE A 53 -9.02 -7.30 10.25
N TRP A 54 -8.09 -6.48 9.73
CA TRP A 54 -6.78 -6.95 9.30
C TRP A 54 -6.18 -7.84 10.40
N ARG A 55 -5.90 -9.10 10.05
CA ARG A 55 -5.24 -10.05 10.96
C ARG A 55 -3.80 -10.24 10.51
N PRO A 56 -2.83 -10.26 11.43
CA PRO A 56 -1.48 -10.63 11.08
C PRO A 56 -1.44 -12.04 10.47
N SER A 57 -0.49 -12.26 9.57
CA SER A 57 -0.17 -13.59 9.07
C SER A 57 0.46 -14.46 10.16
N LYS A 58 0.74 -15.74 9.86
CA LYS A 58 1.49 -16.60 10.78
C LYS A 58 2.89 -16.00 11.01
N ALA A 59 3.52 -16.38 12.13
CA ALA A 59 4.91 -15.99 12.41
C ALA A 59 5.80 -16.27 11.19
N GLU A 60 6.75 -15.37 10.93
CA GLU A 60 7.70 -15.42 9.79
C GLU A 60 7.11 -15.16 8.39
N GLN A 61 5.79 -15.05 8.26
CA GLN A 61 5.14 -14.66 7.00
C GLN A 61 5.01 -13.15 6.86
N MET A 62 5.08 -12.68 5.62
CA MET A 62 4.79 -11.30 5.26
C MET A 62 3.44 -11.22 4.57
N LYS A 63 2.55 -10.36 5.06
CA LYS A 63 1.26 -10.10 4.45
C LYS A 63 1.38 -8.93 3.46
N VAL A 64 1.00 -9.16 2.22
CA VAL A 64 1.00 -8.18 1.14
C VAL A 64 -0.45 -7.82 0.82
N ASN A 65 -0.85 -6.59 1.11
CA ASN A 65 -2.14 -6.06 0.70
C ASN A 65 -1.94 -5.14 -0.52
N PHE A 66 -2.79 -5.28 -1.55
CA PHE A 66 -2.75 -4.42 -2.73
C PHE A 66 -4.16 -3.99 -3.16
N ASN A 67 -4.22 -2.91 -3.94
CA ASN A 67 -5.43 -2.42 -4.59
C ASN A 67 -5.05 -1.62 -5.85
N ALA A 68 -5.90 -1.61 -6.87
CA ALA A 68 -5.81 -0.73 -8.03
C ALA A 68 -6.87 0.38 -8.00
N ILE A 69 -6.43 1.62 -8.18
CA ILE A 69 -7.31 2.78 -8.36
C ILE A 69 -7.34 3.23 -9.82
N PHE A 70 -8.54 3.51 -10.34
CA PHE A 70 -8.75 4.06 -11.68
C PHE A 70 -9.19 5.52 -11.62
N PHE A 71 -8.46 6.38 -12.30
CA PHE A 71 -8.78 7.79 -12.49
C PHE A 71 -9.39 7.99 -13.88
N GLN A 72 -10.72 7.91 -13.95
CA GLN A 72 -11.47 7.94 -15.21
C GLN A 72 -11.23 9.21 -16.04
N GLN A 73 -11.10 10.37 -15.39
CA GLN A 73 -10.88 11.66 -16.07
C GLN A 73 -9.56 11.71 -16.83
N GLU A 74 -8.53 11.03 -16.34
CA GLU A 74 -7.20 11.00 -16.94
C GLU A 74 -6.92 9.70 -17.71
N LEU A 75 -7.84 8.73 -17.64
CA LEU A 75 -7.65 7.35 -18.11
C LEU A 75 -6.35 6.72 -17.58
N LYS A 76 -6.05 7.00 -16.31
CA LYS A 76 -4.85 6.51 -15.62
C LYS A 76 -5.25 5.51 -14.53
N ALA A 77 -4.44 4.48 -14.39
CA ALA A 77 -4.56 3.50 -13.33
C ALA A 77 -3.28 3.51 -12.48
N THR A 78 -3.46 3.32 -11.17
CA THR A 78 -2.35 3.25 -10.22
C THR A 78 -2.62 2.13 -9.22
N THR A 79 -1.58 1.44 -8.79
CA THR A 79 -1.64 0.41 -7.75
C THR A 79 -1.00 0.92 -6.48
N GLY A 80 -1.63 0.65 -5.33
CA GLY A 80 -1.00 0.75 -4.02
C GLY A 80 -0.72 -0.64 -3.45
N ILE A 81 0.46 -0.84 -2.88
CA ILE A 81 0.85 -2.10 -2.21
C ILE A 81 1.46 -1.75 -0.84
N ILE A 82 1.15 -2.56 0.17
CA ILE A 82 1.77 -2.51 1.49
C ILE A 82 2.11 -3.93 1.94
N ILE A 83 3.32 -4.11 2.46
CA ILE A 83 3.83 -5.36 3.03
C ILE A 83 3.99 -5.17 4.53
N ARG A 84 3.44 -6.08 5.32
CA ARG A 84 3.51 -6.09 6.79
C ARG A 84 4.03 -7.43 7.30
N ASN A 85 4.80 -7.41 8.39
CA ASN A 85 5.19 -8.63 9.09
C ASN A 85 4.05 -9.15 10.00
N TYR A 86 4.28 -10.27 10.68
CA TYR A 86 3.33 -10.88 11.62
C TYR A 86 3.04 -10.02 12.87
N GLU A 87 3.83 -9.00 13.16
CA GLU A 87 3.59 -8.03 14.24
C GLU A 87 2.75 -6.83 13.75
N GLY A 88 2.41 -6.79 12.46
CA GLY A 88 1.73 -5.65 11.83
C GLY A 88 2.64 -4.48 11.47
N LEU A 89 3.95 -4.63 11.63
CA LEU A 89 4.92 -3.61 11.23
C LEU A 89 5.05 -3.57 9.71
N VAL A 90 5.06 -2.37 9.15
CA VAL A 90 5.22 -2.17 7.71
C VAL A 90 6.67 -2.43 7.32
N MET A 91 6.87 -3.43 6.45
CA MET A 91 8.18 -3.85 5.94
C MET A 91 8.49 -3.27 4.56
N GLY A 92 7.46 -2.78 3.85
CA GLY A 92 7.60 -2.08 2.59
C GLY A 92 6.26 -1.54 2.11
N SER A 93 6.28 -0.48 1.32
CA SER A 93 5.12 -0.05 0.55
C SER A 93 5.57 0.63 -0.74
N CYS A 94 4.71 0.57 -1.74
CA CYS A 94 5.00 1.16 -3.02
C CYS A 94 3.73 1.51 -3.78
N THR A 95 3.92 2.36 -4.78
CA THR A 95 2.87 2.75 -5.72
C THR A 95 3.40 2.59 -7.13
N TYR A 96 2.63 1.94 -8.00
CA TYR A 96 3.00 1.71 -9.40
C TYR A 96 1.95 2.29 -10.34
N PRO A 97 2.32 3.12 -11.33
CA PRO A 97 1.42 3.46 -12.41
C PRO A 97 1.20 2.22 -13.29
N LEU A 98 -0.06 1.85 -13.52
CA LEU A 98 -0.44 0.68 -14.33
C LEU A 98 -0.63 1.01 -15.83
N GLY A 99 -0.47 2.28 -16.21
CA GLY A 99 -0.71 2.78 -17.57
C GLY A 99 -2.20 2.79 -17.92
N ARG A 100 -2.51 2.80 -19.23
CA ARG A 100 -3.89 2.63 -19.72
C ARG A 100 -4.29 1.16 -19.64
N THR A 101 -5.39 0.89 -18.96
CA THR A 101 -5.95 -0.46 -18.75
C THR A 101 -7.42 -0.45 -19.11
N GLY A 102 -7.91 -1.57 -19.67
CA GLY A 102 -9.25 -1.65 -20.28
C GLY A 102 -10.40 -1.86 -19.29
N ASP A 103 -10.15 -2.49 -18.14
CA ASP A 103 -11.18 -2.85 -17.16
C ASP A 103 -10.63 -3.00 -15.72
N PRO A 104 -11.48 -2.87 -14.68
CA PRO A 104 -11.06 -2.98 -13.28
C PRO A 104 -10.46 -4.33 -12.88
N THR A 105 -10.95 -5.44 -13.45
CA THR A 105 -10.41 -6.78 -13.13
C THR A 105 -8.98 -6.92 -13.63
N THR A 106 -8.69 -6.46 -14.85
CA THR A 106 -7.32 -6.42 -15.38
C THR A 106 -6.42 -5.51 -14.55
N MET A 107 -6.95 -4.40 -14.01
CA MET A 107 -6.18 -3.53 -13.12
C MET A 107 -5.81 -4.22 -11.82
N GLU A 108 -6.76 -4.90 -11.19
CA GLU A 108 -6.52 -5.66 -9.96
C GLU A 108 -5.56 -6.83 -10.19
N ALA A 109 -5.71 -7.56 -11.30
CA ALA A 109 -4.77 -8.62 -11.67
C ALA A 109 -3.34 -8.08 -11.84
N LYS A 110 -3.19 -6.91 -12.47
CA LYS A 110 -1.88 -6.25 -12.60
C LYS A 110 -1.36 -5.78 -11.25
N ALA A 111 -2.22 -5.28 -10.38
CA ALA A 111 -1.85 -4.86 -9.03
C ALA A 111 -1.34 -6.04 -8.21
N CYS A 112 -2.02 -7.19 -8.30
CA CYS A 112 -1.60 -8.46 -7.69
C CYS A 112 -0.22 -8.90 -8.17
N LEU A 113 0.00 -8.88 -9.50
CA LEU A 113 1.30 -9.21 -10.08
C LEU A 113 2.41 -8.28 -9.58
N GLN A 114 2.15 -6.97 -9.53
CA GLN A 114 3.12 -6.01 -9.00
C GLN A 114 3.40 -6.22 -7.51
N ALA A 115 2.41 -6.65 -6.73
CA ALA A 115 2.57 -6.97 -5.32
C ALA A 115 3.56 -8.12 -5.10
N ILE A 116 3.47 -9.17 -5.93
CA ILE A 116 4.39 -10.33 -5.90
C ILE A 116 5.80 -9.90 -6.32
N ILE A 117 5.92 -9.18 -7.44
CA ILE A 117 7.22 -8.68 -7.93
C ILE A 117 7.89 -7.81 -6.87
N PHE A 118 7.15 -6.90 -6.25
CA PHE A 118 7.69 -6.04 -5.19
C PHE A 118 8.16 -6.85 -3.97
N GLY A 119 7.41 -7.88 -3.56
CA GLY A 119 7.84 -8.78 -2.51
C GLY A 119 9.13 -9.53 -2.85
N GLU A 120 9.30 -9.97 -4.11
CA GLU A 120 10.53 -10.60 -4.60
C GLU A 120 11.71 -9.60 -4.63
N GLU A 121 11.50 -8.37 -5.10
CA GLU A 121 12.50 -7.29 -5.09
C GLU A 121 13.02 -7.03 -3.67
N MET A 122 12.13 -7.11 -2.66
CA MET A 122 12.44 -6.96 -1.24
C MET A 122 13.05 -8.22 -0.61
N ARG A 123 13.25 -9.30 -1.38
CA ARG A 123 13.82 -10.59 -0.94
C ARG A 123 13.00 -11.32 0.12
N PHE A 124 11.69 -11.08 0.17
CA PHE A 124 10.79 -11.85 1.03
C PHE A 124 10.42 -13.18 0.37
N GLN A 125 10.33 -14.26 1.17
CA GLN A 125 10.14 -15.62 0.66
C GLN A 125 8.75 -16.19 0.93
N ASP A 126 8.14 -15.87 2.08
CA ASP A 126 6.81 -16.35 2.46
C ASP A 126 5.83 -15.18 2.48
N LEU A 127 5.14 -14.99 1.35
CA LEU A 127 4.18 -13.91 1.14
C LEU A 127 2.75 -14.44 1.17
N VAL A 128 1.90 -13.81 1.98
CA VAL A 128 0.45 -13.97 1.95
C VAL A 128 -0.13 -12.75 1.23
N VAL A 129 -0.59 -12.95 0.00
CA VAL A 129 -1.10 -11.87 -0.86
C VAL A 129 -2.62 -11.77 -0.71
N GLU A 130 -3.12 -10.57 -0.45
CA GLU A 130 -4.53 -10.27 -0.24
C GLU A 130 -4.95 -9.01 -1.03
N GLY A 131 -6.08 -9.07 -1.71
CA GLY A 131 -6.73 -7.94 -2.39
C GLY A 131 -8.23 -7.94 -2.15
N ASP A 132 -8.91 -6.86 -2.52
CA ASP A 132 -10.37 -6.70 -2.37
C ASP A 132 -11.18 -7.26 -3.56
N ALA A 133 -10.50 -7.62 -4.65
CA ALA A 133 -11.10 -8.19 -5.84
C ALA A 133 -11.35 -9.70 -5.70
N LEU A 134 -12.61 -10.07 -5.43
CA LEU A 134 -13.09 -11.47 -5.41
C LEU A 134 -12.92 -12.21 -6.75
N THR A 135 -12.68 -11.49 -7.85
CA THR A 135 -12.43 -12.09 -9.16
C THR A 135 -10.98 -12.54 -9.33
N ILE A 136 -10.08 -12.12 -8.45
CA ILE A 136 -8.65 -12.45 -8.47
C ILE A 136 -8.32 -13.56 -7.45
N PHE A 137 -9.15 -13.77 -6.43
CA PHE A 137 -8.94 -14.71 -5.32
C PHE A 137 -10.11 -15.66 -5.08
#